data_AF-A0AAW2HFT6-F1
#
_entry.id   AF-A0AAW2HFT6-F1
#
_cell.length_a   1.000
_cell.length_b   1.000
_cell.length_c   1.000
_cell.angle_alpha   90.00
_cell.angle_beta   90.00
_cell.angle_gamma   90.00
#
_symmetry.space_group_name_H-M   'P 1'
#
loop_
_entity.id
_entity.type
_entity.pdbx_description
1 polymer ?
#
loop_
_entity_poly.entity_id
_entity_poly.type
_entity_poly.pdbx_seq_one_letter_code
_entity_poly.pdbx_strand_id
1 'polypeptide(L)'
;MSVRKRNGGAGDVDSGRDFTEIETGLHSERSRIKGDEKNIALLFFLYLLQGVPLGLMQAFPIILTNIGVSYAQQATLSLANWPFSMKLLWAPIVDSVYFKKIGRRKSWLIPSQYLIGIVMLLLSGCVNSLLEVDGDVKEPNILVLTIAFFLLNFLAATQDIAVDGWALTMLKRQNVSYASTCNSVGQTAGYFLGYVVFVALESASFCNTYIRSEPKPHGIFTLSDFLYFWGWVFIVVTSLIFGLKSEKPVSSSQTTLSVADSYKLLLKIVVLKPMKLLAAVLLSSKVAFAACDVVTGLKLIEAGVPREKMALLAVPMVPLQVLLPLYLTRHISGPNTMQMYLKAYPYRLVFGILFAVLVWTTPSFIKNEGIPTYYYVIFIIIYCFHQVTANSMYVSQMAFFAKVSDPAVGGTYMTLMNTLANAGGTWPQSLSLWLVDHLSVKQCSTDALNNCANSVKLKACESTNGICVTKIDGYYAEVVLCTVVGCLWLIWGRKAIKKLDSFSVKSYSIEKNVGVR
;
A
#
# COMPACT_ATOMS: atom_id res chain seq x y z
N MET A 1 -68.98 -16.88 -27.17
CA MET A 1 -68.82 -16.20 -28.47
C MET A 1 -67.55 -15.36 -28.41
N SER A 2 -66.70 -15.49 -29.43
CA SER A 2 -65.41 -14.84 -29.67
C SER A 2 -65.37 -13.33 -29.44
N VAL A 3 -64.23 -12.74 -29.03
CA VAL A 3 -63.42 -11.79 -29.84
C VAL A 3 -61.99 -11.70 -29.31
N ARG A 4 -61.03 -11.71 -30.24
CA ARG A 4 -59.57 -11.61 -30.12
C ARG A 4 -59.10 -10.32 -30.80
N LYS A 5 -58.13 -9.59 -30.23
CA LYS A 5 -57.06 -8.74 -30.85
C LYS A 5 -56.53 -7.70 -29.82
N ARG A 6 -55.37 -7.05 -29.92
CA ARG A 6 -53.96 -7.36 -30.27
C ARG A 6 -53.21 -6.00 -30.07
N ASN A 7 -52.01 -6.02 -29.47
CA ASN A 7 -50.87 -5.08 -29.62
C ASN A 7 -50.95 -3.60 -29.16
N GLY A 8 -49.91 -3.20 -28.39
CA GLY A 8 -49.03 -2.07 -28.74
C GLY A 8 -48.93 -0.92 -27.72
N GLY A 9 -47.72 -0.65 -27.21
CA GLY A 9 -47.39 0.63 -26.55
C GLY A 9 -46.33 0.52 -25.45
N ALA A 10 -45.08 0.82 -25.79
CA ALA A 10 -43.93 0.92 -24.89
C ALA A 10 -43.81 2.33 -24.29
N GLY A 11 -43.21 2.41 -23.10
CA GLY A 11 -42.64 3.62 -22.48
C GLY A 11 -43.66 4.50 -21.77
N ASP A 12 -43.56 4.67 -20.44
CA ASP A 12 -42.72 5.72 -19.87
C ASP A 12 -42.74 5.70 -18.31
N VAL A 13 -41.61 6.10 -17.72
CA VAL A 13 -41.38 6.58 -16.33
C VAL A 13 -41.54 5.60 -15.14
N ASP A 14 -40.44 4.89 -14.80
CA ASP A 14 -40.15 4.40 -13.43
C ASP A 14 -38.93 5.15 -12.84
N SER A 15 -38.96 6.49 -12.89
CA SER A 15 -37.91 7.35 -12.31
C SER A 15 -38.21 7.79 -10.87
N GLY A 16 -39.33 7.35 -10.30
CA GLY A 16 -39.81 7.78 -8.98
C GLY A 16 -39.43 6.86 -7.82
N ARG A 17 -39.12 5.58 -8.08
CA ARG A 17 -38.81 4.59 -7.03
C ARG A 17 -37.36 4.60 -6.55
N ASP A 18 -36.41 4.99 -7.40
CA ASP A 18 -34.99 5.03 -7.04
C ASP A 18 -34.66 6.18 -6.07
N PHE A 19 -35.32 7.33 -6.17
CA PHE A 19 -35.02 8.48 -5.30
C PHE A 19 -35.51 8.29 -3.86
N THR A 20 -36.63 7.59 -3.66
CA THR A 20 -37.18 7.34 -2.31
C THR A 20 -36.39 6.26 -1.56
N GLU A 21 -35.82 5.26 -2.26
CA GLU A 21 -34.87 4.29 -1.67
C GLU A 21 -33.52 4.93 -1.29
N ILE A 22 -33.05 5.93 -2.04
CA ILE A 22 -31.83 6.66 -1.70
C ILE A 22 -32.03 7.54 -0.45
N GLU A 23 -33.14 8.28 -0.35
CA GLU A 23 -33.42 9.08 0.85
C GLU A 23 -33.67 8.23 2.10
N THR A 24 -34.38 7.11 1.97
CA THR A 24 -34.61 6.18 3.10
C THR A 24 -33.34 5.41 3.49
N GLY A 25 -32.48 5.06 2.54
CA GLY A 25 -31.15 4.48 2.78
C GLY A 25 -30.19 5.44 3.47
N LEU A 26 -30.15 6.71 3.04
CA LEU A 26 -29.31 7.74 3.63
C LEU A 26 -29.82 8.15 5.04
N HIS A 27 -31.13 8.24 5.25
CA HIS A 27 -31.73 8.46 6.58
C HIS A 27 -31.50 7.27 7.52
N SER A 28 -31.55 6.04 7.01
CA SER A 28 -31.24 4.80 7.74
C SER A 28 -29.75 4.75 8.16
N GLU A 29 -28.82 5.11 7.28
CA GLU A 29 -27.38 5.21 7.61
C GLU A 29 -27.10 6.32 8.64
N ARG A 30 -27.70 7.51 8.48
CA ARG A 30 -27.56 8.63 9.42
C ARG A 30 -28.09 8.28 10.82
N SER A 31 -29.13 7.45 10.90
CA SER A 31 -29.65 6.91 12.16
C SER A 31 -28.74 5.85 12.80
N ARG A 32 -27.89 5.15 12.02
CA ARG A 32 -26.99 4.08 12.52
C ARG A 32 -25.69 4.61 13.11
N ILE A 33 -25.15 5.70 12.57
CA ILE A 33 -23.87 6.30 13.03
C ILE A 33 -24.03 7.08 14.35
N LYS A 34 -25.25 7.50 14.69
CA LYS A 34 -25.54 8.37 15.84
C LYS A 34 -24.93 7.82 17.14
N GLY A 35 -23.99 8.56 17.72
CA GLY A 35 -23.28 8.22 18.96
C GLY A 35 -21.91 7.52 18.79
N ASP A 36 -21.50 7.15 17.56
CA ASP A 36 -20.15 6.67 17.26
C ASP A 36 -19.30 7.67 16.45
N GLU A 37 -19.86 8.81 16.07
CA GLU A 37 -19.22 9.85 15.23
C GLU A 37 -17.82 10.23 15.70
N LYS A 38 -17.66 10.54 17.00
CA LYS A 38 -16.36 10.90 17.59
C LYS A 38 -15.36 9.74 17.56
N ASN A 39 -15.83 8.51 17.71
CA ASN A 39 -14.99 7.32 17.66
C ASN A 39 -14.54 7.03 16.22
N ILE A 40 -15.45 7.17 15.25
CA ILE A 40 -15.16 7.04 13.82
C ILE A 40 -14.16 8.09 13.38
N ALA A 41 -14.35 9.36 13.77
CA ALA A 41 -13.42 10.44 13.46
C ALA A 41 -12.03 10.22 14.07
N LEU A 42 -11.97 9.76 15.33
CA LEU A 42 -10.71 9.41 15.98
C LEU A 42 -10.00 8.25 15.27
N LEU A 43 -10.74 7.18 14.92
CA LEU A 43 -10.18 6.04 14.19
C LEU A 43 -9.65 6.48 12.82
N PHE A 44 -10.44 7.23 12.05
CA PHE A 44 -10.01 7.79 10.77
C PHE A 44 -8.70 8.57 10.90
N PHE A 45 -8.61 9.46 11.90
CA PHE A 45 -7.41 10.26 12.12
C PHE A 45 -6.20 9.43 12.58
N LEU A 46 -6.41 8.40 13.40
CA LEU A 46 -5.35 7.46 13.78
C LEU A 46 -4.80 6.67 12.58
N TYR A 47 -5.69 6.24 11.68
CA TYR A 47 -5.30 5.59 10.43
C TYR A 47 -4.62 6.56 9.45
N LEU A 48 -5.04 7.83 9.42
CA LEU A 48 -4.36 8.89 8.68
C LEU A 48 -2.92 9.07 9.17
N LEU A 49 -2.70 9.13 10.49
CA LEU A 49 -1.35 9.23 11.04
C LEU A 49 -0.48 8.05 10.62
N GLN A 50 -1.01 6.82 10.60
CA GLN A 50 -0.28 5.64 10.13
C GLN A 50 0.08 5.72 8.64
N GLY A 51 -0.81 6.29 7.83
CA GLY A 51 -0.60 6.45 6.40
C GLY A 51 0.55 7.41 6.07
N VAL A 52 0.85 8.41 6.90
CA VAL A 52 1.88 9.42 6.62
C VAL A 52 3.29 8.81 6.51
N PRO A 53 3.79 8.04 7.50
CA PRO A 53 5.05 7.31 7.35
C PRO A 53 5.07 6.37 6.15
N LEU A 54 3.96 5.69 5.86
CA LEU A 54 3.83 4.79 4.71
C LEU A 54 3.93 5.53 3.37
N GLY A 55 3.33 6.72 3.26
CA GLY A 55 3.45 7.58 2.08
C GLY A 55 4.86 8.12 1.92
N LEU A 56 5.46 8.57 3.02
CA LEU A 56 6.83 9.07 3.02
C LEU A 56 7.82 8.02 2.50
N MET A 57 7.68 6.76 2.93
CA MET A 57 8.49 5.64 2.42
C MET A 57 8.47 5.48 0.90
N GLN A 58 7.37 5.85 0.24
CA GLN A 58 7.26 5.74 -1.22
C GLN A 58 7.90 6.91 -1.95
N ALA A 59 8.08 8.05 -1.28
CA ALA A 59 8.84 9.16 -1.83
C ALA A 59 10.35 8.89 -1.86
N PHE A 60 10.87 8.04 -0.95
CA PHE A 60 12.33 7.83 -0.83
C PHE A 60 12.99 7.18 -2.04
N PRO A 61 12.48 6.07 -2.64
CA PRO A 61 13.06 5.52 -3.86
C PRO A 61 13.17 6.55 -4.99
N ILE A 62 12.20 7.45 -5.11
CA ILE A 62 12.21 8.55 -6.07
C ILE A 62 13.33 9.54 -5.75
N ILE A 63 13.47 9.96 -4.49
CA ILE A 63 14.56 10.86 -4.06
C ILE A 63 15.92 10.20 -4.33
N LEU A 64 16.10 8.94 -3.95
CA LEU A 64 17.35 8.20 -4.12
C LEU A 64 17.72 7.99 -5.60
N THR A 65 16.74 7.76 -6.47
CA THR A 65 16.97 7.63 -7.92
C THR A 65 17.55 8.91 -8.51
N ASN A 66 17.13 10.09 -8.04
CA ASN A 66 17.69 11.36 -8.51
C ASN A 66 19.15 11.57 -8.09
N ILE A 67 19.57 10.98 -6.97
CA ILE A 67 20.95 11.05 -6.47
C ILE A 67 21.83 9.96 -7.12
N GLY A 68 21.25 9.09 -7.96
CA GLY A 68 21.98 8.05 -8.71
C GLY A 68 22.23 6.77 -7.92
N VAL A 69 21.44 6.50 -6.88
CA VAL A 69 21.56 5.30 -6.04
C VAL A 69 21.05 4.06 -6.79
N SER A 70 21.84 2.97 -6.75
CA SER A 70 21.55 1.70 -7.44
C SER A 70 20.23 1.04 -6.99
N TYR A 71 19.62 0.24 -7.87
CA TYR A 71 18.38 -0.48 -7.55
C TYR A 71 18.58 -1.53 -6.45
N ALA A 72 19.76 -2.13 -6.33
CA ALA A 72 20.12 -3.05 -5.25
C ALA A 72 20.15 -2.36 -3.87
N GLN A 73 20.64 -1.12 -3.81
CA GLN A 73 20.56 -0.28 -2.61
C GLN A 73 19.11 0.11 -2.31
N GLN A 74 18.30 0.43 -3.32
CA GLN A 74 16.87 0.66 -3.15
C GLN A 74 16.12 -0.60 -2.68
N ALA A 75 16.54 -1.80 -3.12
CA ALA A 75 16.04 -3.08 -2.63
C ALA A 75 16.35 -3.26 -1.13
N THR A 76 17.52 -2.81 -0.68
CA THR A 76 17.87 -2.80 0.75
C THR A 76 16.93 -1.88 1.54
N LEU A 77 16.68 -0.66 1.03
CA LEU A 77 15.72 0.26 1.65
C LEU A 77 14.30 -0.33 1.67
N SER A 78 13.89 -1.09 0.65
CA SER A 78 12.57 -1.73 0.60
C SER A 78 12.32 -2.70 1.76
N LEU A 79 13.38 -3.23 2.39
CA LEU A 79 13.28 -4.06 3.59
C LEU A 79 12.64 -3.31 4.76
N ALA A 80 12.73 -1.98 4.79
CA ALA A 80 12.07 -1.16 5.80
C ALA A 80 10.53 -1.30 5.79
N ASN A 81 9.92 -1.76 4.68
CA ASN A 81 8.47 -2.00 4.58
C ASN A 81 8.03 -3.37 5.12
N TRP A 82 8.96 -4.29 5.39
CA TRP A 82 8.65 -5.64 5.87
C TRP A 82 7.91 -5.74 7.20
N PRO A 83 8.00 -4.78 8.15
CA PRO A 83 7.24 -4.88 9.40
C PRO A 83 5.73 -5.07 9.18
N PHE A 84 5.11 -4.41 8.20
CA PHE A 84 3.69 -4.61 7.87
C PHE A 84 3.36 -6.02 7.32
N SER A 85 4.38 -6.70 6.80
CA SER A 85 4.34 -8.08 6.30
C SER A 85 4.70 -9.12 7.36
N MET A 86 5.19 -8.68 8.52
CA MET A 86 5.58 -9.53 9.64
C MET A 86 4.79 -9.26 10.92
N LYS A 87 3.88 -8.26 10.93
CA LYS A 87 3.16 -7.80 12.12
C LYS A 87 2.43 -8.89 12.89
N LEU A 88 1.99 -9.95 12.19
CA LEU A 88 1.42 -11.13 12.79
C LEU A 88 2.34 -11.80 13.84
N LEU A 89 3.66 -11.70 13.69
CA LEU A 89 4.63 -12.30 14.59
C LEU A 89 4.55 -11.73 15.99
N TRP A 90 4.19 -10.46 16.18
CA TRP A 90 4.06 -9.83 17.50
C TRP A 90 2.64 -9.39 17.86
N ALA A 91 1.69 -9.48 16.92
CA ALA A 91 0.29 -9.15 17.20
C ALA A 91 -0.30 -9.88 18.44
N PRO A 92 -0.06 -11.19 18.66
CA PRO A 92 -0.49 -11.89 19.88
C PRO A 92 0.06 -11.29 21.18
N ILE A 93 1.29 -10.75 21.15
CA ILE A 93 1.93 -10.10 22.30
C ILE A 93 1.22 -8.78 22.60
N VAL A 94 0.97 -7.97 21.56
CA VAL A 94 0.24 -6.70 21.66
C VAL A 94 -1.17 -6.90 22.23
N ASP A 95 -1.83 -8.01 21.90
CA ASP A 95 -3.15 -8.34 22.42
C ASP A 95 -3.17 -8.85 23.86
N SER A 96 -2.08 -9.48 24.33
CA SER A 96 -2.06 -10.21 25.60
C SER A 96 -1.31 -9.47 26.73
N VAL A 97 -0.29 -8.68 26.40
CA VAL A 97 0.54 -7.96 27.37
C VAL A 97 0.10 -6.51 27.46
N TYR A 98 -0.38 -6.04 28.62
CA TYR A 98 -0.81 -4.65 28.78
C TYR A 98 -0.87 -4.21 30.24
N PHE A 99 -0.85 -2.89 30.46
CA PHE A 99 -1.03 -2.29 31.78
C PHE A 99 -2.52 -2.08 32.08
N LYS A 100 -3.03 -2.75 33.13
CA LYS A 100 -4.45 -2.68 33.53
C LYS A 100 -4.94 -1.26 33.85
N LYS A 101 -4.06 -0.39 34.38
CA LYS A 101 -4.40 1.01 34.73
C LYS A 101 -4.60 1.91 33.50
N ILE A 102 -3.86 1.66 32.43
CA ILE A 102 -3.87 2.49 31.21
C ILE A 102 -4.91 1.99 30.21
N GLY A 103 -5.15 0.68 30.20
CA GLY A 103 -6.02 0.01 29.22
C GLY A 103 -5.22 -0.85 28.24
N ARG A 104 -5.88 -1.83 27.62
CA ARG A 104 -5.21 -2.81 26.75
C ARG A 104 -4.66 -2.16 25.48
N ARG A 105 -5.45 -1.31 24.84
CA ARG A 105 -5.09 -0.71 23.55
C ARG A 105 -4.15 0.48 23.73
N LYS A 106 -4.43 1.32 24.74
CA LYS A 106 -3.56 2.46 25.07
C LYS A 106 -2.14 2.07 25.46
N SER A 107 -1.95 0.91 26.10
CA SER A 107 -0.63 0.41 26.52
C SER A 107 0.36 0.26 25.36
N TRP A 108 -0.12 0.03 24.14
CA TRP A 108 0.73 -0.10 22.95
C TRP A 108 0.63 1.09 22.01
N LEU A 109 -0.57 1.67 21.86
CA LEU A 109 -0.78 2.82 20.99
C LEU A 109 0.11 4.01 21.39
N ILE A 110 0.11 4.35 22.68
CA ILE A 110 0.70 5.59 23.18
C ILE A 110 2.24 5.55 23.10
N PRO A 111 2.93 4.49 23.59
CA PRO A 111 4.37 4.39 23.41
C PRO A 111 4.78 4.36 21.94
N SER A 112 4.04 3.63 21.09
CA SER A 112 4.36 3.53 19.67
C SER A 112 4.29 4.88 18.96
N GLN A 113 3.23 5.66 19.18
CA GLN A 113 3.09 6.98 18.55
C GLN A 113 4.11 8.00 19.07
N TYR A 114 4.43 8.00 20.37
CA TYR A 114 5.52 8.86 20.89
C TYR A 114 6.87 8.48 20.28
N LEU A 115 7.19 7.19 20.19
CA LEU A 115 8.43 6.73 19.56
C LEU A 115 8.48 7.10 18.08
N ILE A 116 7.37 6.99 17.33
CA ILE A 116 7.30 7.47 15.94
C ILE A 116 7.64 8.96 15.88
N GLY A 117 7.00 9.79 16.72
CA GLY A 117 7.25 11.22 16.78
C GLY A 117 8.70 11.56 17.11
N ILE A 118 9.29 10.89 18.09
CA ILE A 118 10.69 11.08 18.49
C ILE A 118 11.64 10.67 17.36
N VAL A 119 11.44 9.51 16.72
CA VAL A 119 12.29 9.06 15.61
C VAL A 119 12.18 10.02 14.42
N MET A 120 10.99 10.53 14.10
CA MET A 120 10.82 11.55 13.07
C MET A 120 11.57 12.85 13.40
N LEU A 121 11.51 13.33 14.65
CA LEU A 121 12.26 14.51 15.10
C LEU A 121 13.78 14.29 15.03
N LEU A 122 14.27 13.13 15.47
CA LEU A 122 15.69 12.79 15.37
C LEU A 122 16.14 12.72 13.91
N LEU A 123 15.34 12.10 13.04
CA LEU A 123 15.64 12.04 11.61
C LEU A 123 15.62 13.44 10.98
N SER A 124 14.73 14.35 11.38
CA SER A 124 14.74 15.72 10.85
C SER A 124 16.11 16.40 11.05
N GLY A 125 16.77 16.18 12.19
CA GLY A 125 18.08 16.76 12.48
C GLY A 125 19.25 16.16 11.70
N CYS A 126 19.14 14.93 11.19
CA CYS A 126 20.26 14.23 10.54
C CYS A 126 20.02 13.82 9.08
N VAL A 127 18.78 13.93 8.57
CA VAL A 127 18.42 13.41 7.23
C VAL A 127 19.19 14.07 6.10
N ASN A 128 19.47 15.38 6.20
CA ASN A 128 20.25 16.09 5.18
C ASN A 128 21.71 15.59 5.13
N SER A 129 22.28 15.24 6.30
CA SER A 129 23.61 14.63 6.38
C SER A 129 23.61 13.18 5.89
N LEU A 130 22.55 12.42 6.15
CA LEU A 130 22.41 11.04 5.70
C LEU A 130 22.21 10.91 4.18
N LEU A 131 21.58 11.90 3.56
CA LEU A 131 21.40 12.01 2.12
C LEU A 131 22.55 12.76 1.43
N GLU A 132 23.56 13.22 2.20
CA GLU A 132 24.78 13.91 1.73
C GLU A 132 24.50 15.08 0.76
N VAL A 133 23.51 15.91 1.09
CA VAL A 133 23.10 17.05 0.24
C VAL A 133 24.18 18.15 0.16
N ASP A 134 25.19 18.14 1.06
CA ASP A 134 26.14 19.23 1.28
C ASP A 134 27.66 18.85 1.21
N GLY A 135 28.08 17.69 0.65
CA GLY A 135 29.49 17.23 0.75
C GLY A 135 30.15 16.57 -0.49
N ASP A 136 31.50 16.60 -0.54
CA ASP A 136 32.41 16.15 -1.63
C ASP A 136 32.59 14.60 -1.76
N VAL A 137 31.82 13.81 -1.01
CA VAL A 137 31.77 12.33 -1.11
C VAL A 137 30.32 11.93 -1.38
N LYS A 138 30.10 11.05 -2.37
CA LYS A 138 28.83 10.83 -3.09
C LYS A 138 28.07 9.53 -2.70
N GLU A 139 28.20 9.00 -1.49
CA GLU A 139 27.59 7.70 -1.16
C GLU A 139 26.67 7.78 0.07
N PRO A 140 25.34 7.96 -0.11
CA PRO A 140 24.40 8.05 1.01
C PRO A 140 24.44 6.77 1.86
N ASN A 141 24.32 6.92 3.18
CA ASN A 141 24.32 5.77 4.09
C ASN A 141 22.94 5.08 4.11
N ILE A 142 22.71 4.27 3.07
CA ILE A 142 21.46 3.53 2.85
C ILE A 142 21.13 2.59 4.02
N LEU A 143 22.13 2.03 4.70
CA LEU A 143 21.91 1.12 5.81
C LEU A 143 21.28 1.83 7.02
N VAL A 144 21.82 2.98 7.42
CA VAL A 144 21.27 3.77 8.53
C VAL A 144 19.85 4.25 8.21
N LEU A 145 19.63 4.69 6.97
CA LEU A 145 18.31 5.08 6.48
C LEU A 145 17.31 3.92 6.55
N THR A 146 17.74 2.73 6.11
CA THR A 146 16.94 1.50 6.15
C THR A 146 16.57 1.13 7.58
N ILE A 147 17.51 1.19 8.53
CA ILE A 147 17.26 0.87 9.94
C ILE A 147 16.27 1.87 10.56
N ALA A 148 16.44 3.16 10.30
CA ALA A 148 15.56 4.18 10.86
C ALA A 148 14.13 4.05 10.33
N PHE A 149 13.97 3.82 9.02
CA PHE A 149 12.65 3.59 8.43
C PHE A 149 12.05 2.23 8.80
N PHE A 150 12.87 1.21 8.99
CA PHE A 150 12.41 -0.07 9.52
C PHE A 150 11.83 0.12 10.93
N LEU A 151 12.50 0.89 11.78
CA LEU A 151 12.00 1.23 13.11
C LEU A 151 10.68 2.01 13.05
N LEU A 152 10.59 3.03 12.19
CA LEU A 152 9.33 3.78 11.98
C LEU A 152 8.19 2.87 11.54
N ASN A 153 8.43 1.99 10.56
CA ASN A 153 7.41 1.06 10.06
C ASN A 153 7.05 -0.02 11.09
N PHE A 154 8.01 -0.48 11.89
CA PHE A 154 7.75 -1.42 12.97
C PHE A 154 6.84 -0.82 14.04
N LEU A 155 7.08 0.44 14.42
CA LEU A 155 6.23 1.17 15.34
C LEU A 155 4.85 1.45 14.74
N ALA A 156 4.79 1.84 13.45
CA ALA A 156 3.53 2.07 12.74
C ALA A 156 2.69 0.78 12.60
N ALA A 157 3.32 -0.36 12.31
CA ALA A 157 2.66 -1.66 12.27
C ALA A 157 2.16 -2.11 13.66
N THR A 158 2.89 -1.78 14.73
CA THR A 158 2.45 -2.01 16.11
C THR A 158 1.26 -1.12 16.47
N GLN A 159 1.27 0.14 16.02
CA GLN A 159 0.16 1.07 16.14
C GLN A 159 -1.08 0.53 15.41
N ASP A 160 -0.92 0.03 14.18
CA ASP A 160 -1.99 -0.53 13.36
C ASP A 160 -2.68 -1.73 14.04
N ILE A 161 -1.91 -2.68 14.62
CA ILE A 161 -2.47 -3.77 15.43
C ILE A 161 -3.31 -3.24 16.60
N ALA A 162 -2.79 -2.24 17.32
CA ALA A 162 -3.47 -1.67 18.48
C ALA A 162 -4.76 -0.93 18.08
N VAL A 163 -4.74 -0.17 16.99
CA VAL A 163 -5.91 0.59 16.49
C VAL A 163 -6.96 -0.34 15.91
N ASP A 164 -6.59 -1.35 15.12
CA ASP A 164 -7.51 -2.37 14.60
C ASP A 164 -8.23 -3.09 15.76
N GLY A 165 -7.48 -3.47 16.80
CA GLY A 165 -8.02 -4.07 18.00
C GLY A 165 -8.88 -3.11 18.84
N TRP A 166 -8.66 -1.79 18.73
CA TRP A 166 -9.44 -0.77 19.43
C TRP A 166 -10.74 -0.44 18.71
N ALA A 167 -10.75 -0.46 17.38
CA ALA A 167 -11.93 -0.21 16.56
C ALA A 167 -13.07 -1.18 16.89
N LEU A 168 -12.75 -2.47 17.10
CA LEU A 168 -13.71 -3.51 17.47
C LEU A 168 -14.37 -3.29 18.85
N THR A 169 -13.69 -2.60 19.78
CA THR A 169 -14.22 -2.34 21.13
C THR A 169 -14.77 -0.93 21.30
N MET A 170 -14.37 0.01 20.45
CA MET A 170 -14.78 1.41 20.49
C MET A 170 -16.11 1.66 19.77
N LEU A 171 -16.38 0.93 18.69
CA LEU A 171 -17.61 1.07 17.90
C LEU A 171 -18.74 0.18 18.43
N LYS A 172 -19.99 0.62 18.26
CA LYS A 172 -21.16 -0.23 18.52
C LYS A 172 -21.13 -1.43 17.56
N ARG A 173 -21.65 -2.60 18.00
CA ARG A 173 -21.70 -3.83 17.18
C ARG A 173 -22.26 -3.63 15.76
N GLN A 174 -23.25 -2.75 15.61
CA GLN A 174 -23.90 -2.45 14.34
C GLN A 174 -23.02 -1.62 13.38
N ASN A 175 -22.00 -0.93 13.92
CA ASN A 175 -21.13 0.01 13.22
C ASN A 175 -19.69 -0.51 13.07
N VAL A 176 -19.39 -1.72 13.55
CA VAL A 176 -18.04 -2.31 13.46
C VAL A 176 -17.56 -2.42 12.00
N SER A 177 -18.47 -2.52 11.03
CA SER A 177 -18.13 -2.49 9.60
C SER A 177 -17.45 -1.19 9.16
N TYR A 178 -17.67 -0.05 9.83
CA TYR A 178 -16.98 1.20 9.52
C TYR A 178 -15.49 1.17 9.91
N ALA A 179 -15.06 0.25 10.78
CA ALA A 179 -13.65 0.12 11.15
C ALA A 179 -12.75 -0.13 9.94
N SER A 180 -13.13 -1.05 9.07
CA SER A 180 -12.36 -1.36 7.85
C SER A 180 -12.38 -0.20 6.85
N THR A 181 -13.49 0.52 6.75
CA THR A 181 -13.58 1.75 5.93
C THR A 181 -12.65 2.84 6.46
N CYS A 182 -12.66 3.08 7.78
CA CYS A 182 -11.75 4.04 8.40
C CYS A 182 -10.27 3.65 8.20
N ASN A 183 -9.95 2.36 8.32
CA ASN A 183 -8.61 1.84 8.05
C ASN A 183 -8.18 2.17 6.62
N SER A 184 -8.95 1.72 5.63
CA SER A 184 -8.60 1.88 4.23
C SER A 184 -8.54 3.36 3.82
N VAL A 185 -9.59 4.14 4.07
CA VAL A 185 -9.65 5.55 3.62
C VAL A 185 -8.67 6.42 4.42
N GLY A 186 -8.55 6.19 5.73
CA GLY A 186 -7.62 6.91 6.59
C GLY A 186 -6.16 6.69 6.15
N GLN A 187 -5.74 5.43 5.99
CA GLN A 187 -4.38 5.13 5.54
C GLN A 187 -4.10 5.68 4.13
N THR A 188 -5.04 5.58 3.19
CA THR A 188 -4.88 6.18 1.85
C THR A 188 -4.74 7.71 1.91
N ALA A 189 -5.51 8.39 2.76
CA ALA A 189 -5.39 9.83 2.95
C ALA A 189 -4.01 10.22 3.53
N GLY A 190 -3.56 9.51 4.57
CA GLY A 190 -2.23 9.69 5.14
C GLY A 190 -1.11 9.42 4.14
N TYR A 191 -1.24 8.35 3.36
CA TYR A 191 -0.31 7.99 2.30
C TYR A 191 -0.20 9.10 1.25
N PHE A 192 -1.33 9.65 0.82
CA PHE A 192 -1.37 10.75 -0.13
C PHE A 192 -0.66 12.00 0.40
N LEU A 193 -0.85 12.33 1.68
CA LEU A 193 -0.14 13.43 2.35
C LEU A 193 1.37 13.17 2.45
N GLY A 194 1.76 11.94 2.80
CA GLY A 194 3.16 11.52 2.94
C GLY A 194 3.92 11.39 1.62
N TYR A 195 3.21 11.12 0.52
CA TYR A 195 3.80 10.89 -0.79
C TYR A 195 3.59 12.07 -1.74
N VAL A 196 2.36 12.26 -2.22
CA VAL A 196 2.06 13.19 -3.32
C VAL A 196 2.24 14.63 -2.87
N VAL A 197 1.63 14.99 -1.74
CA VAL A 197 1.71 16.36 -1.21
C VAL A 197 3.15 16.69 -0.82
N PHE A 198 3.85 15.75 -0.19
CA PHE A 198 5.27 15.90 0.14
C PHE A 198 6.14 16.15 -1.11
N VAL A 199 6.12 15.25 -2.11
CA VAL A 199 6.96 15.37 -3.31
C VAL A 199 6.61 16.64 -4.12
N ALA A 200 5.34 17.00 -4.19
CA ALA A 200 4.92 18.22 -4.87
C ALA A 200 5.47 19.48 -4.18
N LEU A 201 5.35 19.57 -2.86
CA LEU A 201 5.76 20.77 -2.11
C LEU A 201 7.27 20.85 -1.83
N GLU A 202 7.99 19.73 -1.90
CA GLU A 202 9.46 19.71 -1.87
C GLU A 202 10.07 20.10 -3.23
N SER A 203 9.37 19.85 -4.34
CA SER A 203 9.85 20.21 -5.68
C SER A 203 9.80 21.73 -5.95
N ALA A 204 10.97 22.33 -6.16
CA ALA A 204 11.08 23.74 -6.57
C ALA A 204 10.34 24.03 -7.88
N SER A 205 10.47 23.13 -8.87
CA SER A 205 9.78 23.20 -10.17
C SER A 205 8.27 23.29 -10.00
N PHE A 206 7.69 22.42 -9.16
CA PHE A 206 6.26 22.44 -8.88
C PHE A 206 5.84 23.73 -8.19
N CYS A 207 6.54 24.13 -7.12
CA CYS A 207 6.18 25.32 -6.36
C CYS A 207 6.28 26.59 -7.21
N ASN A 208 7.29 26.73 -8.06
CA ASN A 208 7.46 27.88 -8.94
C ASN A 208 6.43 27.92 -10.08
N THR A 209 5.92 26.76 -10.50
CA THR A 209 4.91 26.68 -11.58
C THR A 209 3.49 26.91 -11.06
N TYR A 210 3.14 26.37 -9.90
CA TYR A 210 1.74 26.29 -9.44
C TYR A 210 1.41 27.11 -8.18
N ILE A 211 2.41 27.51 -7.38
CA ILE A 211 2.14 28.12 -6.06
C ILE A 211 2.75 29.53 -5.94
N ARG A 212 3.98 29.72 -6.37
CA ARG A 212 4.73 30.97 -6.17
C ARG A 212 4.58 31.90 -7.36
N SER A 213 4.51 33.19 -7.06
CA SER A 213 4.62 34.25 -8.07
C SER A 213 6.09 34.55 -8.44
N GLU A 214 7.03 34.33 -7.51
CA GLU A 214 8.47 34.53 -7.72
C GLU A 214 9.25 33.20 -7.63
N PRO A 215 10.04 32.84 -8.66
CA PRO A 215 10.80 31.59 -8.67
C PRO A 215 11.87 31.55 -7.57
N LYS A 216 11.92 30.45 -6.82
CA LYS A 216 12.99 30.16 -5.83
C LYS A 216 13.62 28.78 -6.09
N PRO A 217 14.89 28.57 -5.72
CA PRO A 217 15.61 27.33 -6.07
C PRO A 217 15.21 26.09 -5.26
N HIS A 218 14.57 26.27 -4.11
CA HIS A 218 14.10 25.21 -3.19
C HIS A 218 12.57 25.09 -3.17
N GLY A 219 12.02 23.94 -2.75
CA GLY A 219 10.59 23.75 -2.46
C GLY A 219 10.06 24.65 -1.34
N ILE A 220 8.80 24.48 -0.95
CA ILE A 220 8.19 25.20 0.19
C ILE A 220 8.72 24.67 1.52
N PHE A 221 8.92 23.35 1.61
CA PHE A 221 9.52 22.71 2.77
C PHE A 221 10.44 21.58 2.32
N THR A 222 11.46 21.33 3.12
CA THR A 222 12.42 20.22 2.92
C THR A 222 11.91 18.93 3.56
N LEU A 223 12.60 17.81 3.28
CA LEU A 223 12.37 16.55 3.97
C LEU A 223 12.56 16.67 5.49
N SER A 224 13.55 17.46 5.93
CA SER A 224 13.77 17.78 7.34
C SER A 224 12.55 18.48 7.95
N ASP A 225 12.04 19.52 7.30
CA ASP A 225 10.88 20.27 7.78
C ASP A 225 9.62 19.39 7.86
N PHE A 226 9.41 18.51 6.88
CA PHE A 226 8.29 17.58 6.85
C PHE A 226 8.35 16.59 8.03
N LEU A 227 9.51 16.01 8.29
CA LEU A 227 9.75 15.12 9.42
C LEU A 227 9.58 15.84 10.76
N TYR A 228 10.08 17.07 10.86
CA TYR A 228 9.95 17.89 12.05
C TYR A 228 8.49 18.19 12.39
N PHE A 229 7.71 18.64 11.39
CA PHE A 229 6.29 18.94 11.54
C PHE A 229 5.49 17.71 11.98
N TRP A 230 5.62 16.60 11.25
CA TRP A 230 4.87 15.39 11.59
C TRP A 230 5.32 14.77 12.92
N GLY A 231 6.61 14.86 13.25
CA GLY A 231 7.11 14.43 14.55
C GLY A 231 6.37 15.09 15.71
N TRP A 232 6.19 16.42 15.64
CA TRP A 232 5.40 17.16 16.63
C TRP A 232 3.91 16.82 16.59
N VAL A 233 3.32 16.65 15.39
CA VAL A 233 1.91 16.23 15.27
C VAL A 233 1.67 14.90 15.99
N PHE A 234 2.55 13.91 15.80
CA PHE A 234 2.47 12.64 16.53
C PHE A 234 2.52 12.84 18.05
N ILE A 235 3.46 13.64 18.57
CA ILE A 235 3.60 13.90 20.01
C ILE A 235 2.35 14.60 20.57
N VAL A 236 1.87 15.64 19.91
CA VAL A 236 0.71 16.43 20.37
C VAL A 236 -0.55 15.57 20.37
N VAL A 237 -0.82 14.87 19.27
CA VAL A 237 -2.00 14.01 19.15
C VAL A 237 -1.98 12.89 20.18
N THR A 238 -0.82 12.27 20.38
CA THR A 238 -0.66 11.21 21.37
C THR A 238 -0.94 11.71 22.78
N SER A 239 -0.46 12.91 23.12
CA SER A 239 -0.72 13.56 24.41
C SER A 239 -2.22 13.85 24.60
N LEU A 240 -2.90 14.33 23.56
CA LEU A 240 -4.35 14.54 23.58
C LEU A 240 -5.12 13.23 23.78
N ILE A 241 -4.72 12.14 23.11
CA ILE A 241 -5.34 10.82 23.28
C ILE A 241 -5.09 10.27 24.69
N PHE A 242 -3.88 10.45 25.22
CA PHE A 242 -3.53 10.04 26.57
C PHE A 242 -4.46 10.71 27.59
N GLY A 243 -4.64 12.03 27.52
CA GLY A 243 -5.44 12.81 28.47
C GLY A 243 -6.96 12.76 28.28
N LEU A 244 -7.46 12.82 27.04
CA LEU A 244 -8.90 13.04 26.77
C LEU A 244 -9.71 11.76 26.58
N LYS A 245 -9.08 10.67 26.15
CA LYS A 245 -9.79 9.45 25.75
C LYS A 245 -9.65 8.34 26.78
N SER A 246 -10.62 8.09 27.64
CA SER A 246 -10.53 6.92 28.54
C SER A 246 -10.86 5.61 27.82
N GLU A 247 -10.11 4.54 28.12
CA GLU A 247 -10.42 3.18 27.68
C GLU A 247 -11.32 2.52 28.73
N LYS A 248 -12.42 1.87 28.31
CA LYS A 248 -13.28 1.14 29.24
C LYS A 248 -12.51 -0.07 29.79
N PRO A 249 -12.60 -0.37 31.10
CA PRO A 249 -11.98 -1.56 31.65
C PRO A 249 -12.54 -2.81 30.96
N VAL A 250 -11.66 -3.78 30.69
CA VAL A 250 -12.05 -5.07 30.09
C VAL A 250 -13.08 -5.73 31.02
N SER A 251 -14.29 -6.01 30.52
CA SER A 251 -15.31 -6.68 31.33
C SER A 251 -14.84 -8.08 31.70
N SER A 252 -15.12 -8.52 32.93
CA SER A 252 -14.77 -9.83 33.49
C SER A 252 -15.27 -11.04 32.68
N SER A 253 -16.14 -10.84 31.69
CA SER A 253 -16.62 -11.86 30.75
C SER A 253 -15.75 -12.10 29.50
N GLN A 254 -14.76 -11.24 29.21
CA GLN A 254 -13.81 -11.48 28.11
C GLN A 254 -12.58 -12.22 28.66
N THR A 255 -12.51 -13.53 28.44
CA THR A 255 -11.30 -14.32 28.71
C THR A 255 -10.15 -13.80 27.84
N THR A 256 -9.17 -13.14 28.45
CA THR A 256 -7.91 -12.79 27.80
C THR A 256 -7.11 -14.07 27.58
N LEU A 257 -6.92 -14.46 26.31
CA LEU A 257 -6.02 -15.55 25.96
C LEU A 257 -4.61 -15.23 26.45
N SER A 258 -3.89 -16.23 26.97
CA SER A 258 -2.46 -16.12 27.21
C SER A 258 -1.73 -15.92 25.88
N VAL A 259 -0.53 -15.31 25.90
CA VAL A 259 0.34 -15.17 24.72
C VAL A 259 0.49 -16.52 24.02
N ALA A 260 0.79 -17.58 24.79
CA ALA A 260 0.97 -18.93 24.26
C ALA A 260 -0.31 -19.47 23.60
N ASP A 261 -1.49 -19.20 24.15
CA ASP A 261 -2.75 -19.69 23.61
C ASP A 261 -3.18 -18.92 22.36
N SER A 262 -2.87 -17.61 22.30
CA SER A 262 -3.04 -16.79 21.11
C SER A 262 -2.17 -17.30 19.95
N TYR A 263 -0.90 -17.66 20.21
CA TYR A 263 -0.05 -18.30 19.19
C TYR A 263 -0.54 -19.70 18.80
N LYS A 264 -0.97 -20.54 19.76
CA LYS A 264 -1.56 -21.86 19.44
C LYS A 264 -2.80 -21.72 18.55
N LEU A 265 -3.65 -20.74 18.83
CA LEU A 265 -4.83 -20.45 18.02
C LEU A 265 -4.43 -20.03 16.61
N LEU A 266 -3.47 -19.10 16.48
CA LEU A 266 -2.95 -18.68 15.19
C LEU A 266 -2.39 -19.87 14.38
N LEU A 267 -1.58 -20.73 15.00
CA LEU A 267 -1.03 -21.92 14.35
C LEU A 267 -2.14 -22.87 13.89
N LYS A 268 -3.21 -23.06 14.68
CA LYS A 268 -4.37 -23.84 14.26
C LYS A 268 -5.05 -23.25 13.02
N ILE A 269 -5.15 -21.92 12.92
CA ILE A 269 -5.73 -21.24 11.74
C ILE A 269 -4.85 -21.48 10.50
N VAL A 270 -3.54 -21.28 10.62
CA VAL A 270 -2.58 -21.42 9.50
C VAL A 270 -2.56 -22.84 8.93
N VAL A 271 -2.77 -23.86 9.76
CA VAL A 271 -2.76 -25.27 9.33
C VAL A 271 -4.02 -25.66 8.54
N LEU A 272 -5.11 -24.89 8.60
CA LEU A 272 -6.34 -25.16 7.86
C LEU A 272 -6.06 -25.27 6.35
N LYS A 273 -6.56 -26.33 5.71
CA LYS A 273 -6.42 -26.57 4.26
C LYS A 273 -6.78 -25.34 3.40
N PRO A 274 -7.93 -24.69 3.60
CA PRO A 274 -8.26 -23.50 2.81
C PRO A 274 -7.34 -22.31 3.10
N MET A 275 -6.85 -22.15 4.34
CA MET A 275 -5.93 -21.07 4.71
C MET A 275 -4.55 -21.25 4.06
N LYS A 276 -4.02 -22.49 4.00
CA LYS A 276 -2.78 -22.79 3.26
C LYS A 276 -2.88 -22.48 1.78
N LEU A 277 -4.02 -22.80 1.16
CA LEU A 277 -4.26 -22.51 -0.25
C LEU A 277 -4.39 -20.99 -0.49
N LEU A 278 -5.07 -20.29 0.41
CA LEU A 278 -5.18 -18.82 0.37
C LEU A 278 -3.80 -18.17 0.51
N ALA A 279 -3.00 -18.61 1.49
CA ALA A 279 -1.63 -18.12 1.68
C ALA A 279 -0.78 -18.33 0.43
N ALA A 280 -0.86 -19.50 -0.21
CA ALA A 280 -0.15 -19.77 -1.46
C ALA A 280 -0.58 -18.79 -2.57
N VAL A 281 -1.88 -18.54 -2.74
CA VAL A 281 -2.41 -17.59 -3.74
C VAL A 281 -1.92 -16.16 -3.45
N LEU A 282 -2.03 -15.69 -2.21
CA LEU A 282 -1.65 -14.34 -1.81
C LEU A 282 -0.13 -14.11 -1.97
N LEU A 283 0.68 -15.08 -1.57
CA LEU A 283 2.14 -14.96 -1.62
C LEU A 283 2.72 -15.05 -3.04
N SER A 284 2.03 -15.68 -3.99
CA SER A 284 2.58 -15.90 -5.35
C SER A 284 1.96 -15.03 -6.44
N SER A 285 0.72 -14.56 -6.26
CA SER A 285 -0.05 -13.84 -7.30
C SER A 285 0.63 -12.59 -7.86
N LYS A 286 1.25 -11.79 -7.00
CA LYS A 286 1.80 -10.46 -7.36
C LYS A 286 3.20 -10.50 -7.95
N VAL A 287 3.85 -11.66 -8.01
CA VAL A 287 5.16 -11.83 -8.68
C VAL A 287 5.10 -11.37 -10.13
N ALA A 288 3.98 -11.60 -10.79
CA ALA A 288 3.76 -11.22 -12.18
C ALA A 288 3.69 -9.71 -12.42
N PHE A 289 3.50 -8.91 -11.37
CA PHE A 289 3.34 -7.46 -11.47
C PHE A 289 4.49 -6.71 -10.80
N ALA A 290 5.48 -7.41 -10.25
CA ALA A 290 6.53 -6.80 -9.44
C ALA A 290 7.33 -5.74 -10.22
N ALA A 291 7.88 -6.09 -11.39
CA ALA A 291 8.59 -5.17 -12.27
C ALA A 291 7.72 -3.99 -12.70
N CYS A 292 6.45 -4.26 -13.03
CA CYS A 292 5.48 -3.26 -13.43
C CYS A 292 5.20 -2.24 -12.31
N ASP A 293 4.95 -2.71 -11.09
CA ASP A 293 4.48 -1.91 -9.97
C ASP A 293 5.59 -1.12 -9.29
N VAL A 294 6.85 -1.61 -9.29
CA VAL A 294 7.96 -0.96 -8.57
C VAL A 294 9.03 -0.36 -9.50
N VAL A 295 9.41 -1.03 -10.59
CA VAL A 295 10.56 -0.62 -11.41
C VAL A 295 10.17 0.39 -12.48
N THR A 296 8.98 0.26 -13.09
CA THR A 296 8.51 1.15 -14.16
C THR A 296 8.60 2.62 -13.79
N GLY A 297 8.13 2.99 -12.59
CA GLY A 297 8.13 4.38 -12.14
C GLY A 297 9.54 4.97 -12.05
N LEU A 298 10.49 4.17 -11.57
CA LEU A 298 11.90 4.54 -11.46
C LEU A 298 12.57 4.66 -12.84
N LYS A 299 12.30 3.72 -13.75
CA LYS A 299 12.79 3.76 -15.12
C LYS A 299 12.31 4.96 -15.92
N LEU A 300 11.08 5.42 -15.69
CA LEU A 300 10.56 6.65 -16.29
C LEU A 300 11.29 7.89 -15.78
N ILE A 301 11.63 7.91 -14.49
CA ILE A 301 12.43 9.00 -13.90
C ILE A 301 13.86 8.98 -14.47
N GLU A 302 14.50 7.80 -14.54
CA GLU A 302 15.81 7.63 -15.20
C GLU A 302 15.79 8.05 -16.67
N ALA A 303 14.68 7.81 -17.36
CA ALA A 303 14.50 8.23 -18.75
C ALA A 303 14.35 9.74 -18.90
N GLY A 304 14.11 10.50 -17.82
CA GLY A 304 14.02 11.96 -17.83
C GLY A 304 12.62 12.54 -17.52
N VAL A 305 11.66 11.71 -17.10
CA VAL A 305 10.34 12.20 -16.67
C VAL A 305 10.48 12.88 -15.29
N PRO A 306 10.04 14.15 -15.13
CA PRO A 306 10.14 14.85 -13.85
C PRO A 306 9.40 14.13 -12.72
N ARG A 307 10.04 13.98 -11.56
CA ARG A 307 9.51 13.25 -10.40
C ARG A 307 8.20 13.83 -9.87
N GLU A 308 8.05 15.15 -9.88
CA GLU A 308 6.83 15.81 -9.43
C GLU A 308 5.67 15.47 -10.36
N LYS A 309 5.91 15.34 -11.68
CA LYS A 309 4.89 14.91 -12.62
C LYS A 309 4.48 13.48 -12.33
N MET A 310 5.44 12.59 -12.02
CA MET A 310 5.15 11.20 -11.60
C MET A 310 4.30 11.13 -10.33
N ALA A 311 4.60 11.95 -9.32
CA ALA A 311 3.79 12.00 -8.10
C ALA A 311 2.38 12.56 -8.37
N LEU A 312 2.27 13.60 -9.20
CA LEU A 312 0.98 14.20 -9.56
C LEU A 312 0.06 13.27 -10.35
N LEU A 313 0.58 12.25 -11.03
CA LEU A 313 -0.23 11.22 -11.68
C LEU A 313 -1.11 10.44 -10.68
N ALA A 314 -0.73 10.40 -9.40
CA ALA A 314 -1.55 9.78 -8.37
C ALA A 314 -2.78 10.63 -8.00
N VAL A 315 -2.77 11.95 -8.20
CA VAL A 315 -3.88 12.86 -7.87
C VAL A 315 -5.20 12.47 -8.55
N PRO A 316 -5.27 12.32 -9.88
CA PRO A 316 -6.52 11.90 -10.53
C PRO A 316 -6.93 10.46 -10.16
N MET A 317 -6.01 9.67 -9.59
CA MET A 317 -6.30 8.30 -9.17
C MET A 317 -6.90 8.21 -7.77
N VAL A 318 -6.74 9.22 -6.91
CA VAL A 318 -7.33 9.20 -5.56
C VAL A 318 -8.86 9.09 -5.60
N PRO A 319 -9.60 9.91 -6.37
CA PRO A 319 -11.05 9.74 -6.50
C PRO A 319 -11.42 8.36 -7.02
N LEU A 320 -10.66 7.84 -7.99
CA LEU A 320 -10.87 6.50 -8.53
C LEU A 320 -10.68 5.43 -7.44
N GLN A 321 -9.62 5.51 -6.64
CA GLN A 321 -9.33 4.57 -5.55
C GLN A 321 -10.37 4.60 -4.43
N VAL A 322 -11.02 5.74 -4.19
CA VAL A 322 -12.06 5.87 -3.17
C VAL A 322 -13.44 5.46 -3.71
N LEU A 323 -13.81 5.89 -4.91
CA LEU A 323 -15.14 5.68 -5.48
C LEU A 323 -15.32 4.27 -6.07
N LEU A 324 -14.27 3.72 -6.69
CA LEU A 324 -14.35 2.43 -7.37
C LEU A 324 -14.67 1.27 -6.41
N PRO A 325 -14.05 1.16 -5.21
CA PRO A 325 -14.45 0.16 -4.22
C PRO A 325 -15.91 0.25 -3.82
N LEU A 326 -16.45 1.47 -3.60
CA LEU A 326 -17.85 1.67 -3.23
C LEU A 326 -18.79 1.16 -4.33
N TYR A 327 -18.45 1.41 -5.59
CA TYR A 327 -19.19 0.91 -6.74
C TYR A 327 -19.09 -0.63 -6.90
N LEU A 328 -17.87 -1.17 -6.80
CA LEU A 328 -17.60 -2.59 -7.00
C LEU A 328 -18.17 -3.47 -5.88
N THR A 329 -18.27 -2.96 -4.66
CA THR A 329 -18.80 -3.71 -3.51
C THR A 329 -20.25 -4.18 -3.75
N ARG A 330 -21.07 -3.38 -4.45
CA ARG A 330 -22.44 -3.77 -4.83
C ARG A 330 -22.46 -4.97 -5.80
N HIS A 331 -21.44 -5.11 -6.62
CA HIS A 331 -21.34 -6.14 -7.67
C HIS A 331 -20.58 -7.40 -7.25
N ILE A 332 -19.79 -7.34 -6.17
CA ILE A 332 -18.98 -8.46 -5.66
C ILE A 332 -19.74 -9.29 -4.61
N SER A 333 -20.93 -8.84 -4.21
CA SER A 333 -21.79 -9.53 -3.23
C SER A 333 -22.34 -10.84 -3.81
N GLY A 334 -21.74 -11.98 -3.42
CA GLY A 334 -22.16 -13.29 -3.90
C GLY A 334 -21.27 -14.45 -3.43
N PRO A 335 -21.53 -15.70 -3.90
CA PRO A 335 -20.73 -16.86 -3.52
C PRO A 335 -19.30 -16.82 -4.06
N ASN A 336 -19.05 -16.09 -5.16
CA ASN A 336 -17.81 -16.14 -5.93
C ASN A 336 -16.99 -14.84 -5.81
N THR A 337 -16.65 -14.43 -4.59
CA THR A 337 -16.02 -13.12 -4.33
C THR A 337 -14.64 -12.98 -4.98
N MET A 338 -13.89 -14.08 -5.18
CA MET A 338 -12.55 -14.08 -5.81
C MET A 338 -12.57 -14.19 -7.34
N GLN A 339 -13.74 -14.33 -7.98
CA GLN A 339 -13.79 -14.38 -9.45
C GLN A 339 -13.39 -13.07 -10.13
N MET A 340 -13.69 -11.93 -9.51
CA MET A 340 -13.26 -10.63 -10.02
C MET A 340 -11.73 -10.54 -10.06
N TYR A 341 -11.05 -11.08 -9.05
CA TYR A 341 -9.60 -11.21 -9.03
C TYR A 341 -9.05 -11.92 -10.28
N LEU A 342 -9.64 -13.08 -10.64
CA LEU A 342 -9.24 -13.85 -11.82
C LEU A 342 -9.54 -13.14 -13.15
N LYS A 343 -10.63 -12.37 -13.21
CA LYS A 343 -11.00 -11.59 -14.41
C LYS A 343 -10.07 -10.41 -14.61
N ALA A 344 -9.64 -9.74 -13.54
CA ALA A 344 -8.73 -8.59 -13.60
C ALA A 344 -7.27 -8.98 -13.89
N TYR A 345 -6.84 -10.15 -13.42
CA TYR A 345 -5.46 -10.65 -13.56
C TYR A 345 -4.87 -10.59 -14.98
N PRO A 346 -5.52 -11.11 -16.06
CA PRO A 346 -4.95 -11.04 -17.41
C PRO A 346 -4.77 -9.59 -17.90
N TYR A 347 -5.67 -8.68 -17.55
CA TYR A 347 -5.51 -7.26 -17.92
C TYR A 347 -4.30 -6.64 -17.22
N ARG A 348 -4.05 -6.98 -15.95
CA ARG A 348 -2.83 -6.56 -15.24
C ARG A 348 -1.56 -7.04 -15.94
N LEU A 349 -1.52 -8.26 -16.49
CA LEU A 349 -0.37 -8.76 -17.26
C LEU A 349 -0.12 -7.92 -18.51
N VAL A 350 -1.19 -7.58 -19.24
CA VAL A 350 -1.11 -6.74 -20.44
C VAL A 350 -0.55 -5.35 -20.09
N PHE A 351 -0.98 -4.76 -18.97
CA PHE A 351 -0.44 -3.47 -18.53
C PHE A 351 1.05 -3.51 -18.22
N GLY A 352 1.59 -4.63 -17.73
CA GLY A 352 3.05 -4.79 -17.56
C GLY A 352 3.82 -4.61 -18.88
N ILE A 353 3.30 -5.19 -19.97
CA ILE A 353 3.89 -5.03 -21.32
C ILE A 353 3.68 -3.59 -21.83
N LEU A 354 2.49 -3.03 -21.66
CA LEU A 354 2.19 -1.67 -22.11
C LEU A 354 3.09 -0.63 -21.42
N PHE A 355 3.36 -0.79 -20.12
CA PHE A 355 4.28 0.09 -19.41
C PHE A 355 5.72 -0.09 -19.87
N ALA A 356 6.17 -1.31 -20.17
CA ALA A 356 7.49 -1.51 -20.76
C ALA A 356 7.63 -0.82 -22.12
N VAL A 357 6.60 -0.89 -22.98
CA VAL A 357 6.58 -0.15 -24.25
C VAL A 357 6.59 1.37 -24.02
N LEU A 358 5.85 1.84 -23.01
CA LEU A 358 5.84 3.25 -22.65
C LEU A 358 7.24 3.73 -22.21
N VAL A 359 7.91 2.98 -21.32
CA VAL A 359 9.30 3.26 -20.90
C VAL A 359 10.23 3.28 -22.11
N TRP A 360 10.13 2.30 -23.01
CA TRP A 360 10.98 2.20 -24.19
C TRP A 360 10.81 3.37 -25.16
N THR A 361 9.58 3.86 -25.31
CA THR A 361 9.27 5.00 -26.20
C THR A 361 9.51 6.36 -25.56
N THR A 362 9.62 6.44 -24.23
CA THR A 362 9.78 7.69 -23.48
C THR A 362 10.95 8.56 -23.99
N PRO A 363 12.17 8.02 -24.21
CA PRO A 363 13.29 8.83 -24.69
C PRO A 363 13.02 9.51 -26.04
N SER A 364 12.21 8.92 -26.91
CA SER A 364 11.85 9.50 -28.22
C SER A 364 10.91 10.71 -28.10
N PHE A 365 10.20 10.84 -26.99
CA PHE A 365 9.31 11.97 -26.72
C PHE A 365 10.00 13.14 -26.02
N ILE A 366 11.21 12.94 -25.50
CA ILE A 366 11.99 13.99 -24.85
C ILE A 366 12.66 14.82 -25.95
N LYS A 367 12.12 16.01 -26.21
CA LYS A 367 12.71 17.01 -27.12
C LYS A 367 13.32 18.14 -26.27
N ASN A 368 14.12 19.01 -26.89
CA ASN A 368 14.79 20.14 -26.21
C ASN A 368 13.83 21.07 -25.43
N GLU A 369 12.54 21.10 -25.79
CA GLU A 369 11.50 21.90 -25.11
C GLU A 369 10.75 21.14 -23.98
N GLY A 370 11.17 19.91 -23.66
CA GLY A 370 10.54 19.05 -22.66
C GLY A 370 9.66 17.95 -23.26
N ILE A 371 8.87 17.30 -22.39
CA ILE A 371 7.98 16.20 -22.77
C ILE A 371 6.61 16.78 -23.20
N PRO A 372 6.09 16.41 -24.37
CA PRO A 372 4.84 16.97 -24.87
C PRO A 372 3.62 16.54 -24.03
N THR A 373 2.63 17.42 -23.90
CA THR A 373 1.44 17.21 -23.05
C THR A 373 0.66 15.94 -23.40
N TYR A 374 0.59 15.56 -24.67
CA TYR A 374 -0.14 14.36 -25.11
C TYR A 374 0.48 13.07 -24.54
N TYR A 375 1.79 13.03 -24.28
CA TYR A 375 2.44 11.89 -23.66
C TYR A 375 1.89 11.66 -22.24
N TYR A 376 1.75 12.73 -21.46
CA TYR A 376 1.15 12.65 -20.13
C TYR A 376 -0.33 12.25 -20.16
N VAL A 377 -1.09 12.70 -21.17
CA VAL A 377 -2.49 12.28 -21.35
C VAL A 377 -2.57 10.77 -21.63
N ILE A 378 -1.75 10.26 -22.55
CA ILE A 378 -1.65 8.82 -22.85
C ILE A 378 -1.28 8.04 -21.58
N PHE A 379 -0.27 8.53 -20.85
CA PHE A 379 0.15 7.94 -19.59
C PHE A 379 -1.01 7.85 -18.59
N ILE A 380 -1.71 8.96 -18.33
CA ILE A 380 -2.82 9.03 -17.38
C ILE A 380 -3.92 8.04 -17.77
N ILE A 381 -4.24 7.91 -19.06
CA ILE A 381 -5.24 6.96 -19.54
C ILE A 381 -4.80 5.52 -19.24
N ILE A 382 -3.58 5.13 -19.63
CA ILE A 382 -3.02 3.79 -19.37
C ILE A 382 -3.01 3.51 -17.86
N TYR A 383 -2.54 4.47 -17.06
CA TYR A 383 -2.45 4.37 -15.61
C TYR A 383 -3.83 4.27 -14.95
N CYS A 384 -4.83 4.99 -15.45
CA CYS A 384 -6.21 4.92 -14.98
C CYS A 384 -6.78 3.50 -15.15
N PHE A 385 -6.67 2.93 -16.35
CA PHE A 385 -7.12 1.55 -16.58
C PHE A 385 -6.32 0.52 -15.77
N HIS A 386 -5.01 0.72 -15.64
CA HIS A 386 -4.17 -0.09 -14.75
C HIS A 386 -4.70 -0.04 -13.30
N GLN A 387 -4.99 1.15 -12.78
CA GLN A 387 -5.55 1.34 -11.43
C GLN A 387 -6.92 0.68 -11.26
N VAL A 388 -7.79 0.70 -12.27
CA VAL A 388 -9.07 -0.04 -12.23
C VAL A 388 -8.84 -1.53 -12.00
N THR A 389 -7.90 -2.14 -12.74
CA THR A 389 -7.61 -3.58 -12.59
C THR A 389 -6.96 -3.91 -11.24
N ALA A 390 -6.04 -3.05 -10.77
CA ALA A 390 -5.41 -3.14 -9.45
C ALA A 390 -6.43 -3.12 -8.31
N ASN A 391 -7.29 -2.10 -8.31
CA ASN A 391 -8.31 -1.91 -7.29
C ASN A 391 -9.36 -3.02 -7.33
N SER A 392 -9.73 -3.51 -8.52
CA SER A 392 -10.66 -4.64 -8.65
C SER A 392 -10.14 -5.91 -7.97
N MET A 393 -8.84 -6.20 -8.11
CA MET A 393 -8.20 -7.32 -7.40
C MET A 393 -8.18 -7.10 -5.89
N TYR A 394 -7.83 -5.89 -5.44
CA TYR A 394 -7.79 -5.55 -4.02
C TYR A 394 -9.17 -5.68 -3.35
N VAL A 395 -10.21 -5.11 -3.95
CA VAL A 395 -11.59 -5.16 -3.43
C VAL A 395 -12.11 -6.59 -3.39
N SER A 396 -11.87 -7.37 -4.44
CA SER A 396 -12.21 -8.81 -4.50
C SER A 396 -11.57 -9.60 -3.37
N GLN A 397 -10.29 -9.33 -3.09
CA GLN A 397 -9.55 -9.95 -2.00
C GLN A 397 -10.09 -9.55 -0.62
N MET A 398 -10.36 -8.26 -0.39
CA MET A 398 -10.91 -7.78 0.88
C MET A 398 -12.32 -8.31 1.14
N ALA A 399 -13.16 -8.39 0.10
CA ALA A 399 -14.49 -8.99 0.19
C ALA A 399 -14.40 -10.49 0.56
N PHE A 400 -13.43 -11.21 0.01
CA PHE A 400 -13.17 -12.60 0.41
C PHE A 400 -12.72 -12.69 1.87
N PHE A 401 -11.80 -11.84 2.33
CA PHE A 401 -11.34 -11.82 3.73
C PHE A 401 -12.50 -11.59 4.71
N ALA A 402 -13.36 -10.61 4.41
CA ALA A 402 -14.53 -10.32 5.22
C ALA A 402 -15.51 -11.51 5.26
N LYS A 403 -15.70 -12.21 4.13
CA LYS A 403 -16.59 -13.37 4.02
C LYS A 403 -16.11 -14.58 4.83
N VAL A 404 -14.80 -14.86 4.84
CA VAL A 404 -14.24 -16.08 5.46
C VAL A 404 -13.78 -15.89 6.90
N SER A 405 -13.69 -14.65 7.39
CA SER A 405 -13.28 -14.37 8.76
C SER A 405 -14.34 -14.82 9.76
N ASP A 406 -13.93 -15.66 10.71
CA ASP A 406 -14.80 -16.11 11.81
C ASP A 406 -15.14 -14.92 12.73
N PRO A 407 -16.42 -14.57 12.96
CA PRO A 407 -16.81 -13.46 13.85
C PRO A 407 -16.28 -13.59 15.28
N ALA A 408 -16.03 -14.83 15.77
CA ALA A 408 -15.53 -15.07 17.13
C ALA A 408 -14.03 -14.74 17.27
N VAL A 409 -13.26 -14.85 16.19
CA VAL A 409 -11.80 -14.60 16.17
C VAL A 409 -11.41 -13.65 15.03
N GLY A 410 -12.33 -12.77 14.63
CA GLY A 410 -12.23 -12.00 13.39
C GLY A 410 -10.99 -11.13 13.31
N GLY A 411 -10.55 -10.58 14.45
CA GLY A 411 -9.31 -9.80 14.54
C GLY A 411 -8.06 -10.58 14.14
N THR A 412 -7.91 -11.83 14.62
CA THR A 412 -6.75 -12.67 14.28
C THR A 412 -6.79 -13.11 12.82
N TYR A 413 -7.98 -13.45 12.28
CA TYR A 413 -8.15 -13.81 10.86
C TYR A 413 -7.79 -12.65 9.93
N MET A 414 -8.34 -11.47 10.18
CA MET A 414 -8.07 -10.28 9.38
C MET A 414 -6.58 -9.90 9.44
N THR A 415 -5.98 -9.91 10.62
CA THR A 415 -4.54 -9.62 10.77
C THR A 415 -3.69 -10.64 10.02
N LEU A 416 -3.97 -11.94 10.14
CA LEU A 416 -3.25 -13.00 9.39
C LEU A 416 -3.35 -12.78 7.88
N MET A 417 -4.57 -12.62 7.36
CA MET A 417 -4.79 -12.49 5.92
C MET A 417 -4.21 -11.19 5.34
N ASN A 418 -4.33 -10.07 6.07
CA ASN A 418 -3.69 -8.81 5.69
C ASN A 418 -2.16 -8.92 5.72
N THR A 419 -1.61 -9.60 6.73
CA THR A 419 -0.15 -9.83 6.81
C THR A 419 0.33 -10.67 5.61
N LEU A 420 -0.38 -11.75 5.25
CA LEU A 420 -0.07 -12.57 4.08
C LEU A 420 -0.19 -11.79 2.77
N ALA A 421 -1.21 -10.94 2.64
CA ALA A 421 -1.41 -10.09 1.47
C ALA A 421 -0.33 -9.02 1.30
N ASN A 422 0.11 -8.43 2.42
CA ASN A 422 1.21 -7.48 2.45
C ASN A 422 2.51 -8.19 2.09
N ALA A 423 2.82 -9.33 2.73
CA ALA A 423 4.00 -10.13 2.43
C ALA A 423 4.06 -10.47 0.94
N GLY A 424 2.95 -10.97 0.37
CA GLY A 424 2.84 -11.30 -1.04
C GLY A 424 3.02 -10.11 -2.00
N GLY A 425 2.88 -8.86 -1.52
CA GLY A 425 3.22 -7.66 -2.29
C GLY A 425 4.66 -7.18 -2.08
N THR A 426 5.17 -7.23 -0.85
CA THR A 426 6.49 -6.69 -0.52
C THR A 426 7.64 -7.55 -1.04
N TRP A 427 7.59 -8.88 -0.84
CA TRP A 427 8.73 -9.73 -1.22
C TRP A 427 9.00 -9.75 -2.73
N PRO A 428 8.00 -9.77 -3.64
CA PRO A 428 8.28 -9.71 -5.06
C PRO A 428 8.84 -8.36 -5.48
N GLN A 429 8.39 -7.26 -4.86
CA GLN A 429 8.91 -5.91 -5.14
C GLN A 429 10.38 -5.79 -4.72
N SER A 430 10.74 -6.26 -3.51
CA SER A 430 12.14 -6.28 -3.06
C SER A 430 13.02 -7.12 -3.97
N LEU A 431 12.54 -8.31 -4.36
CA LEU A 431 13.26 -9.18 -5.28
C LEU A 431 13.41 -8.54 -6.66
N SER A 432 12.37 -7.88 -7.15
CA SER A 432 12.34 -7.19 -8.45
C SER A 432 13.42 -6.12 -8.53
N LEU A 433 13.47 -5.20 -7.57
CA LEU A 433 14.51 -4.17 -7.51
C LEU A 433 15.93 -4.77 -7.49
N TRP A 434 16.13 -5.86 -6.75
CA TRP A 434 17.43 -6.53 -6.69
C TRP A 434 17.79 -7.24 -8.02
N LEU A 435 16.81 -7.82 -8.71
CA LEU A 435 16.99 -8.52 -9.98
C LEU A 435 17.34 -7.57 -11.13
N VAL A 436 16.81 -6.33 -11.16
CA VAL A 436 17.10 -5.36 -12.23
C VAL A 436 18.59 -5.17 -12.43
N ASP A 437 19.35 -4.93 -11.35
CA ASP A 437 20.79 -4.71 -11.43
C ASP A 437 21.55 -5.98 -11.84
N HIS A 438 21.10 -7.15 -11.39
CA HIS A 438 21.74 -8.44 -11.72
C HIS A 438 21.47 -8.91 -13.15
N LEU A 439 20.32 -8.54 -13.71
CA LEU A 439 19.93 -8.82 -15.09
C LEU A 439 20.47 -7.78 -16.07
N SER A 440 20.90 -6.61 -15.57
CA SER A 440 21.43 -5.53 -16.40
C SER A 440 22.88 -5.78 -16.79
N VAL A 441 23.17 -5.68 -18.09
CA VAL A 441 24.54 -5.77 -18.62
C VAL A 441 24.94 -4.40 -19.14
N LYS A 442 25.93 -3.80 -18.47
CA LYS A 442 26.55 -2.53 -18.86
C LYS A 442 27.94 -2.79 -19.45
N GLN A 443 28.35 -1.94 -20.38
CA GLN A 443 29.66 -2.00 -21.01
C GLN A 443 30.18 -0.57 -21.25
N CYS A 444 31.45 -0.33 -20.94
CA CYS A 444 32.09 0.94 -21.23
C CYS A 444 32.25 1.12 -22.75
N SER A 445 32.02 2.34 -23.25
CA SER A 445 32.15 2.64 -24.68
C SER A 445 33.58 2.50 -25.21
N THR A 446 34.57 2.72 -24.35
CA THR A 446 36.01 2.71 -24.68
C THR A 446 36.71 1.40 -24.30
N ASP A 447 36.13 0.60 -23.40
CA ASP A 447 36.70 -0.68 -22.94
C ASP A 447 35.62 -1.78 -22.85
N ALA A 448 35.76 -2.79 -23.69
CA ALA A 448 34.83 -3.92 -23.73
C ALA A 448 34.90 -4.86 -22.53
N LEU A 449 36.00 -4.85 -21.77
CA LEU A 449 36.17 -5.66 -20.55
C LEU A 449 35.59 -4.97 -19.31
N ASN A 450 35.37 -3.65 -19.38
CA ASN A 450 34.79 -2.89 -18.30
C ASN A 450 33.26 -2.95 -18.33
N ASN A 451 32.70 -3.73 -17.41
CA ASN A 451 31.26 -3.93 -17.26
C ASN A 451 30.56 -2.90 -16.35
N CYS A 452 31.23 -1.82 -15.94
CA CYS A 452 30.67 -0.73 -15.12
C CYS A 452 29.91 -1.20 -13.86
N ALA A 453 30.29 -2.34 -13.28
CA ALA A 453 29.50 -3.02 -12.25
C ALA A 453 29.57 -2.35 -10.87
N ASN A 454 30.62 -1.57 -10.58
CA ASN A 454 30.82 -0.89 -9.31
C ASN A 454 31.38 0.53 -9.53
N SER A 455 31.37 1.36 -8.47
CA SER A 455 31.84 2.75 -8.54
C SER A 455 33.28 2.89 -9.02
N VAL A 456 34.13 1.89 -8.75
CA VAL A 456 35.52 1.84 -9.24
C VAL A 456 35.58 1.66 -10.76
N LYS A 457 34.87 0.67 -11.30
CA LYS A 457 34.80 0.41 -12.74
C LYS A 457 34.10 1.53 -13.51
N LEU A 458 33.10 2.17 -12.89
CA LEU A 458 32.44 3.34 -13.43
C LEU A 458 33.42 4.51 -13.58
N LYS A 459 34.13 4.87 -12.50
CA LYS A 459 35.17 5.90 -12.52
C LYS A 459 36.32 5.58 -13.48
N ALA A 460 36.68 4.30 -13.64
CA ALA A 460 37.68 3.86 -14.60
C ALA A 460 37.22 4.00 -16.07
N CYS A 461 35.91 3.89 -16.33
CA CYS A 461 35.35 4.18 -17.65
C CYS A 461 35.38 5.69 -17.91
N GLU A 462 34.92 6.49 -16.94
CA GLU A 462 34.89 7.95 -17.02
C GLU A 462 36.29 8.56 -17.17
N SER A 463 37.31 7.99 -16.53
CA SER A 463 38.70 8.46 -16.65
C SER A 463 39.29 8.27 -18.06
N THR A 464 38.70 7.38 -18.85
CA THR A 464 39.05 7.20 -20.28
C THR A 464 38.14 7.98 -21.23
N ASN A 465 37.36 8.95 -20.71
CA ASN A 465 36.30 9.64 -21.45
C ASN A 465 35.23 8.69 -22.03
N GLY A 466 35.10 7.50 -21.43
CA GLY A 466 34.11 6.50 -21.80
C GLY A 466 32.78 6.73 -21.10
N ILE A 467 31.69 6.34 -21.78
CA ILE A 467 30.33 6.36 -21.23
C ILE A 467 29.90 4.91 -21.01
N CYS A 468 29.38 4.59 -19.82
CA CYS A 468 28.82 3.28 -19.53
C CYS A 468 27.47 3.12 -20.24
N VAL A 469 27.43 2.31 -21.28
CA VAL A 469 26.23 2.05 -22.07
C VAL A 469 25.59 0.75 -21.60
N THR A 470 24.29 0.79 -21.27
CA THR A 470 23.50 -0.41 -20.98
C THR A 470 23.23 -1.15 -22.28
N LYS A 471 23.79 -2.36 -22.44
CA LYS A 471 23.55 -3.24 -23.60
C LYS A 471 22.27 -4.04 -23.45
N ILE A 472 22.04 -4.56 -22.24
CA ILE A 472 20.82 -5.28 -21.86
C ILE A 472 20.30 -4.61 -20.60
N ASP A 473 19.11 -4.04 -20.66
CA ASP A 473 18.45 -3.48 -19.49
C ASP A 473 17.62 -4.58 -18.80
N GLY A 474 17.98 -4.86 -17.55
CA GLY A 474 17.36 -5.91 -16.74
C GLY A 474 15.86 -5.72 -16.57
N TYR A 475 15.35 -4.49 -16.63
CA TYR A 475 13.92 -4.20 -16.55
C TYR A 475 13.10 -4.91 -17.65
N TYR A 476 13.54 -4.85 -18.91
CA TYR A 476 12.78 -5.50 -19.99
C TYR A 476 12.85 -7.03 -19.90
N ALA A 477 14.00 -7.58 -19.53
CA ALA A 477 14.16 -9.01 -19.29
C ALA A 477 13.24 -9.47 -18.15
N GLU A 478 13.15 -8.68 -17.09
CA GLU A 478 12.31 -8.94 -15.94
C GLU A 478 10.81 -8.84 -16.28
N VAL A 479 10.38 -7.86 -17.08
CA VAL A 479 8.98 -7.76 -17.52
C VAL A 479 8.55 -9.02 -18.30
N VAL A 480 9.43 -9.54 -19.17
CA VAL A 480 9.18 -10.80 -19.89
C VAL A 480 9.08 -11.97 -18.89
N LEU A 481 10.01 -12.08 -17.95
CA LEU A 481 10.00 -13.12 -16.91
C LEU A 481 8.72 -13.07 -16.06
N CYS A 482 8.36 -11.90 -15.53
CA CYS A 482 7.15 -11.65 -14.76
C CYS A 482 5.88 -12.02 -15.56
N THR A 483 5.85 -11.70 -16.86
CA THR A 483 4.72 -12.04 -17.73
C THR A 483 4.58 -13.55 -17.90
N VAL A 484 5.69 -14.26 -18.17
CA VAL A 484 5.68 -15.73 -18.30
C VAL A 484 5.25 -16.39 -16.98
N VAL A 485 5.83 -15.97 -15.86
CA VAL A 485 5.46 -16.46 -14.53
C VAL A 485 3.98 -16.18 -14.24
N GLY A 486 3.47 -15.01 -14.61
CA GLY A 486 2.07 -14.64 -14.47
C GLY A 486 1.11 -15.47 -15.30
N CYS A 487 1.48 -15.78 -16.55
CA CYS A 487 0.69 -16.69 -17.39
C CYS A 487 0.61 -18.11 -16.80
N LEU A 488 1.73 -18.65 -16.33
CA LEU A 488 1.78 -19.94 -15.63
C LEU A 488 0.97 -19.90 -14.33
N TRP A 489 1.12 -18.82 -13.56
CA TRP A 489 0.37 -18.59 -12.34
C TRP A 489 -1.13 -18.54 -12.62
N LEU A 490 -1.59 -17.91 -13.69
CA LEU A 490 -3.01 -17.81 -14.02
C LEU A 490 -3.63 -19.20 -14.27
N ILE A 491 -2.89 -20.14 -14.87
CA ILE A 491 -3.36 -21.52 -15.08
C ILE A 491 -3.59 -22.23 -13.74
N TRP A 492 -2.62 -22.13 -12.83
CA TRP A 492 -2.72 -22.71 -11.49
C TRP A 492 -3.74 -21.98 -10.61
N GLY A 493 -3.66 -20.65 -10.57
CA GLY A 493 -4.47 -19.73 -9.79
C GLY A 493 -5.95 -19.83 -10.10
N ARG A 494 -6.33 -20.05 -11.37
CA ARG A 494 -7.72 -20.37 -11.74
C ARG A 494 -8.26 -21.60 -11.01
N LYS A 495 -7.47 -22.67 -10.90
CA LYS A 495 -7.87 -23.90 -10.19
C LYS A 495 -7.88 -23.66 -8.67
N ALA A 496 -6.86 -22.98 -8.15
CA ALA A 496 -6.73 -22.66 -6.74
C ALA A 496 -7.87 -21.77 -6.22
N ILE A 497 -8.18 -20.68 -6.92
CA ILE A 497 -9.24 -19.73 -6.53
C ILE A 497 -10.63 -20.38 -6.65
N LYS A 498 -10.91 -21.15 -7.70
CA LYS A 498 -12.18 -21.91 -7.79
C LYS A 498 -12.33 -22.88 -6.62
N LYS A 499 -11.24 -23.51 -6.19
CA LYS A 499 -11.22 -24.38 -5.01
C LYS A 499 -11.45 -23.60 -3.72
N LEU A 500 -10.87 -22.40 -3.58
CA LEU A 500 -11.14 -21.49 -2.46
C LEU A 500 -12.62 -21.10 -2.37
N ASP A 501 -13.24 -20.70 -3.48
CA ASP A 501 -14.67 -20.34 -3.52
C ASP A 501 -15.59 -21.55 -3.24
N SER A 502 -15.13 -22.78 -3.51
CA SER A 502 -15.89 -24.01 -3.23
C SER A 502 -15.92 -24.44 -1.77
N PHE A 503 -14.98 -23.96 -0.94
CA PHE A 503 -14.98 -24.29 0.49
C PHE A 503 -16.15 -23.59 1.19
N SER A 504 -16.84 -24.32 2.07
CA SER A 504 -17.85 -23.72 2.94
C SER A 504 -17.20 -22.77 3.95
N VAL A 505 -17.91 -21.72 4.37
CA VAL A 505 -17.41 -20.78 5.39
C VAL A 505 -17.00 -21.50 6.69
N LYS A 506 -17.69 -22.59 7.05
CA LYS A 506 -17.32 -23.44 8.19
C LYS A 506 -15.93 -24.07 8.08
N SER A 507 -15.44 -24.32 6.87
CA SER A 507 -14.09 -24.87 6.63
C SER A 507 -12.98 -23.88 7.00
N TYR A 508 -13.32 -22.59 7.12
CA TYR A 508 -12.45 -21.52 7.59
C TYR A 508 -12.60 -21.23 9.09
N SER A 509 -13.54 -21.88 9.78
CA SER A 509 -13.72 -21.69 11.23
C SER A 509 -13.00 -22.79 12.02
N ILE A 510 -12.55 -22.45 13.23
CA ILE A 510 -12.06 -23.44 14.19
C ILE A 510 -13.22 -23.80 15.09
N GLU A 511 -13.66 -25.06 15.08
CA GLU A 511 -14.65 -25.53 16.06
C GLU A 511 -14.12 -25.30 17.47
N LYS A 512 -14.95 -24.72 18.34
CA LYS A 512 -14.65 -24.56 19.77
C LYS A 512 -14.55 -25.93 20.44
N ASN A 513 -13.41 -26.59 20.30
CA ASN A 513 -12.86 -27.44 21.36
C ASN A 513 -11.88 -26.60 22.18
N VAL A 514 -12.38 -25.48 22.74
CA VAL A 514 -11.75 -24.91 23.92
C VAL A 514 -12.29 -25.76 25.05
N GLY A 515 -11.53 -26.80 25.40
CA GLY A 515 -11.80 -27.60 26.58
C GLY A 515 -11.94 -26.65 27.75
N VAL A 516 -13.17 -26.50 28.23
CA VAL A 516 -13.45 -26.09 29.60
C VAL A 516 -12.94 -27.25 30.45
N ARG A 517 -11.72 -27.10 30.96
CA ARG A 517 -11.27 -27.77 32.17
C ARG A 517 -10.62 -26.73 33.06
#